data_AF-A0A949UVY3-F1
#
_entry.id   AF-A0A949UVY3-F1
#
_cell.length_a   1.000
_cell.length_b   1.000
_cell.length_c   1.000
_cell.angle_alpha   90.00
_cell.angle_beta   90.00
_cell.angle_gamma   90.00
#
_symmetry.space_group_name_H-M   'P 1'
#
loop_
_entity.id
_entity.type
_entity.pdbx_description
1 polymer ?
#
loop_
_entity_poly.entity_id
_entity_poly.type
_entity_poly.pdbx_seq_one_letter_code
_entity_poly.pdbx_strand_id
1 'polypeptide(L)'
;MNAPAEKDPSKINVVRWAIGLPVGFFAILMLVSKVLFTASPDTEAQWVERETIRQCWKELQRKPDDDKPLHFKGKEDCERLEFDFKTRWNTNP
;
A
#
# COMPACT_ATOMS: atom_id res chain seq x y z
N MET A 1 9.05 -21.05 -55.82
CA MET A 1 9.55 -19.72 -55.41
C MET A 1 8.44 -19.09 -54.59
N ASN A 2 8.56 -19.05 -53.27
CA ASN A 2 7.51 -18.52 -52.40
C ASN A 2 7.70 -17.01 -52.29
N ALA A 3 6.74 -16.23 -52.81
CA ALA A 3 6.74 -14.78 -52.72
C ALA A 3 6.67 -14.34 -51.25
N PRO A 4 7.42 -13.31 -50.82
CA PRO A 4 7.29 -12.77 -49.47
C PRO A 4 5.91 -12.13 -49.32
N ALA A 5 5.16 -12.56 -48.30
CA ALA A 5 3.86 -12.00 -47.97
C ALA A 5 4.01 -10.48 -47.77
N GLU A 6 3.43 -9.70 -48.68
CA GLU A 6 3.35 -8.25 -48.60
C GLU A 6 2.56 -7.90 -47.33
N LYS A 7 3.28 -7.48 -46.28
CA LYS A 7 2.65 -7.07 -45.03
C LYS A 7 2.00 -5.72 -45.27
N ASP A 8 0.70 -5.79 -45.53
CA ASP A 8 -0.20 -4.66 -45.64
C ASP A 8 0.09 -3.62 -44.54
N PRO A 9 0.53 -2.40 -44.89
CA PRO A 9 0.96 -1.38 -43.91
C PRO A 9 -0.18 -1.00 -42.94
N SER A 10 -1.42 -1.22 -43.37
CA SER A 10 -2.64 -1.12 -42.58
C SER A 10 -2.66 -2.06 -41.36
N LYS A 11 -2.27 -3.34 -41.53
CA LYS A 11 -2.22 -4.33 -40.44
C LYS A 11 -1.15 -4.02 -39.40
N ILE A 12 0.00 -3.50 -39.82
CA ILE A 12 1.10 -3.12 -38.89
C ILE A 12 0.64 -1.98 -37.97
N ASN A 13 -0.09 -1.00 -38.51
CA ASN A 13 -0.61 0.12 -37.72
C ASN A 13 -1.71 -0.32 -36.74
N VAL A 14 -2.58 -1.25 -37.13
CA VAL A 14 -3.59 -1.84 -36.22
C VAL A 14 -2.95 -2.61 -35.07
N VAL A 15 -1.93 -3.43 -35.36
CA VAL A 15 -1.20 -4.18 -34.32
C VAL A 15 -0.48 -3.23 -33.36
N ARG A 16 0.10 -2.14 -33.88
CA ARG A 16 0.77 -1.12 -33.07
C ARG A 16 -0.20 -0.39 -32.14
N TRP A 17 -1.45 -0.16 -32.56
CA TRP A 17 -2.51 0.39 -31.71
C TRP A 17 -3.04 -0.63 -30.71
N ALA A 18 -3.25 -1.88 -31.13
CA ALA A 18 -3.75 -2.96 -30.28
C ALA A 18 -2.82 -3.25 -29.08
N ILE A 19 -1.51 -3.07 -29.26
CA ILE A 19 -0.51 -3.21 -28.18
C ILE A 19 -0.26 -1.86 -27.49
N GLY A 20 -0.19 -0.77 -28.23
CA GLY A 20 0.11 0.56 -27.68
C GLY A 20 -0.95 1.07 -26.71
N LEU A 21 -2.23 0.76 -26.96
CA LEU A 21 -3.34 1.22 -26.14
C LEU A 21 -3.37 0.58 -24.74
N PRO A 22 -3.31 -0.74 -24.56
CA PRO A 22 -3.23 -1.33 -23.23
C PRO A 22 -1.95 -0.91 -22.49
N VAL A 23 -0.81 -0.82 -23.17
CA VAL A 23 0.45 -0.37 -22.54
C VAL A 23 0.36 1.07 -22.07
N GLY A 24 -0.16 1.98 -22.91
CA GLY A 24 -0.40 3.37 -22.53
C GLY A 24 -1.40 3.52 -21.39
N PHE A 25 -2.48 2.73 -21.41
CA PHE A 25 -3.48 2.70 -20.34
C PHE A 25 -2.86 2.26 -19.01
N PHE A 26 -2.06 1.18 -19.01
CA PHE A 26 -1.35 0.73 -17.81
C PHE A 26 -0.37 1.78 -17.28
N ALA A 27 0.34 2.48 -18.16
CA ALA A 27 1.25 3.55 -17.75
C ALA A 27 0.50 4.70 -17.05
N ILE A 28 -0.68 5.08 -17.57
CA ILE A 28 -1.55 6.08 -16.95
C ILE A 28 -2.03 5.59 -15.58
N LEU A 29 -2.49 4.34 -15.47
CA LEU A 29 -2.93 3.77 -14.19
C LEU A 29 -1.80 3.76 -13.14
N MET A 30 -0.57 3.44 -13.54
CA MET A 30 0.58 3.51 -12.63
C MET A 30 0.87 4.94 -12.17
N LEU A 31 0.76 5.92 -13.06
CA LEU A 31 0.93 7.34 -12.73
C LEU A 31 -0.15 7.82 -11.75
N VAL A 32 -1.42 7.49 -12.02
CA VAL A 32 -2.54 7.82 -11.15
C VAL A 32 -2.37 7.17 -9.78
N SER A 33 -1.98 5.90 -9.75
CA SER A 33 -1.69 5.18 -8.52
C SER A 33 -0.59 5.90 -7.71
N LYS A 34 0.56 6.20 -8.33
CA LYS A 34 1.64 6.94 -7.67
C LYS A 34 1.16 8.28 -7.09
N VAL A 35 0.37 9.05 -7.84
CA VAL A 35 -0.17 10.33 -7.38
C VAL A 35 -1.11 10.16 -6.19
N LEU A 36 -2.03 9.18 -6.23
CA LEU A 36 -2.93 8.87 -5.12
C LEU A 36 -2.18 8.39 -3.88
N PHE A 37 -1.20 7.51 -4.03
CA PHE A 37 -0.36 7.03 -2.92
C PHE A 37 0.50 8.15 -2.32
N THR A 38 0.99 9.11 -3.12
CA THR A 38 1.71 10.29 -2.60
C THR A 38 0.81 11.32 -1.93
N ALA A 39 -0.49 11.32 -2.22
CA ALA A 39 -1.46 12.24 -1.64
C ALA A 39 -2.14 11.71 -0.37
N SER A 40 -2.12 10.38 -0.15
CA SER A 40 -2.67 9.73 1.05
C SER A 40 -1.64 9.04 1.96
N PRO A 41 -0.39 9.53 2.13
CA PRO A 41 0.57 8.90 3.04
C PRO A 41 0.08 8.93 4.49
N ASP A 42 -0.74 9.94 4.81
CA ASP A 42 -1.28 10.16 6.14
C ASP A 42 -2.27 9.08 6.57
N THR A 43 -3.10 8.57 5.66
CA THR A 43 -4.11 7.57 6.03
C THR A 43 -3.51 6.20 6.28
N GLU A 44 -2.47 5.81 5.52
CA GLU A 44 -1.78 4.54 5.76
C GLU A 44 -0.92 4.61 7.02
N ALA A 45 -0.17 5.70 7.21
CA ALA A 45 0.62 5.90 8.43
C ALA A 45 -0.29 5.95 9.67
N GLN A 46 -1.40 6.68 9.61
CA GLN A 46 -2.41 6.72 10.67
C GLN A 46 -3.02 5.33 10.92
N TRP A 47 -3.31 4.55 9.87
CA TRP A 47 -3.85 3.21 10.03
C TRP A 47 -2.85 2.26 10.70
N VAL A 48 -1.59 2.28 10.26
CA VAL A 48 -0.51 1.44 10.83
C VAL A 48 -0.25 1.82 12.29
N GLU A 49 -0.17 3.10 12.61
CA GLU A 49 0.05 3.55 13.99
C GLU A 49 -1.13 3.18 14.90
N ARG A 50 -2.38 3.32 14.41
CA ARG A 50 -3.59 2.88 15.13
C ARG A 50 -3.55 1.37 15.41
N GLU A 51 -3.20 0.57 14.41
CA GLU A 51 -3.16 -0.89 14.56
C GLU A 51 -2.02 -1.34 15.50
N THR A 52 -0.91 -0.60 15.53
CA THR A 52 0.21 -0.83 16.46
C THR A 52 -0.22 -0.63 17.91
N ILE A 53 -0.99 0.44 18.19
CA ILE A 53 -1.58 0.68 19.53
C ILE A 53 -2.53 -0.45 19.91
N ARG A 54 -3.41 -0.87 18.98
CA ARG A 54 -4.35 -1.97 19.20
C ARG A 54 -3.64 -3.28 19.52
N GLN A 55 -2.53 -3.56 18.84
CA GLN A 55 -1.69 -4.73 19.11
C GLN A 55 -1.00 -4.64 20.48
N CYS A 56 -0.49 -3.47 20.88
CA CYS A 56 0.12 -3.27 22.20
C CYS A 56 -0.84 -3.65 23.33
N TRP A 57 -2.08 -3.16 23.30
CA TRP A 57 -3.10 -3.52 24.28
C TRP A 57 -3.49 -5.00 24.24
N LYS A 58 -3.51 -5.59 23.05
CA LYS A 58 -3.82 -7.01 22.88
C LYS A 58 -2.72 -7.91 23.43
N GLU A 59 -1.46 -7.51 23.29
CA GLU A 59 -0.32 -8.19 23.91
C GLU A 59 -0.32 -8.03 25.43
N LEU A 60 -0.68 -6.85 25.94
CA LEU A 60 -0.78 -6.62 27.38
C LEU A 60 -1.90 -7.43 28.06
N GLN A 61 -3.00 -7.69 27.34
CA GLN A 61 -4.11 -8.54 27.79
C GLN A 61 -3.85 -10.03 27.52
N ARG A 62 -2.76 -10.38 26.83
CA ARG A 62 -2.43 -11.76 26.50
C ARG A 62 -2.04 -12.50 27.77
N LYS A 63 -2.57 -13.72 27.94
CA LYS A 63 -2.24 -14.56 29.09
C LYS A 63 -0.77 -14.95 29.06
N PRO A 64 -0.12 -15.12 30.23
CA PRO A 64 1.30 -15.46 30.34
C PRO A 64 1.69 -16.86 29.81
N ASP A 65 0.72 -17.64 29.32
CA ASP A 65 0.92 -19.00 28.78
C ASP A 65 1.45 -19.00 27.33
N ASP A 66 1.48 -17.83 26.69
CA ASP A 66 2.04 -17.71 25.35
C ASP A 66 3.56 -17.55 25.41
N ASP A 67 4.27 -18.63 25.05
CA ASP A 67 5.74 -18.76 24.96
C ASP A 67 6.37 -17.87 23.86
N LYS A 68 5.87 -16.64 23.69
CA LYS A 68 6.38 -15.65 22.74
C LYS A 68 6.99 -14.48 23.50
N PRO A 69 8.14 -13.96 23.06
CA PRO A 69 8.72 -12.75 23.64
C PRO A 69 7.71 -11.60 23.50
N LEU A 70 7.40 -10.94 24.62
CA LEU A 70 6.57 -9.74 24.65
C LEU A 70 7.31 -8.61 23.93
N HIS A 71 6.71 -8.03 22.88
CA HIS A 71 7.31 -6.90 22.17
C HIS A 71 7.17 -5.59 22.97
N PHE A 72 6.22 -5.54 23.91
CA PHE A 72 5.96 -4.40 24.79
C PHE A 72 6.19 -4.78 26.25
N LYS A 73 6.92 -3.95 27.01
CA LYS A 73 7.34 -4.26 28.39
C LYS A 73 6.28 -3.91 29.42
N GLY A 74 5.33 -3.04 29.09
CA GLY A 74 4.28 -2.65 30.01
C GLY A 74 3.26 -1.67 29.42
N LYS A 75 2.27 -1.33 30.26
CA LYS A 75 1.17 -0.41 29.92
C LYS A 75 1.66 0.98 29.48
N GLU A 76 2.78 1.43 30.04
CA GLU A 76 3.43 2.71 29.74
C GLU A 76 3.84 2.85 28.27
N ASP A 77 4.25 1.74 27.64
CA ASP A 77 4.62 1.73 26.22
C ASP A 77 3.38 1.96 25.33
N CYS A 78 2.23 1.37 25.69
CA CYS A 78 0.97 1.56 24.97
C CYS A 78 0.41 2.97 25.16
N GLU A 79 0.43 3.50 26.38
CA GLU A 79 -0.03 4.86 26.68
C GLU A 79 0.84 5.92 25.97
N ARG A 80 2.16 5.69 25.83
CA ARG A 80 3.05 6.57 25.08
C ARG A 80 2.73 6.57 23.59
N LEU A 81 2.45 5.40 23.00
CA LEU A 81 2.03 5.29 21.60
C LEU A 81 0.71 6.02 21.33
N GLU A 82 -0.27 5.91 22.24
CA GLU A 82 -1.53 6.67 22.16
C GLU A 82 -1.32 8.18 22.22
N PHE A 83 -0.45 8.64 23.12
CA PHE A 83 -0.11 10.06 23.22
C PHE A 83 0.54 10.56 21.94
N ASP A 84 1.56 9.86 21.44
CA ASP A 84 2.26 10.23 20.19
C ASP A 84 1.32 10.23 18.98
N PHE A 85 0.35 9.30 18.92
CA PHE A 85 -0.69 9.27 17.88
C PHE A 85 -1.62 10.47 17.97
N LYS A 86 -2.09 10.80 19.18
CA LYS A 86 -2.95 11.95 19.41
C LYS A 86 -2.23 13.26 19.09
N THR A 87 -0.95 13.37 19.42
CA THR A 87 -0.11 14.54 19.11
C THR A 87 0.11 14.69 17.61
N ARG A 88 0.27 13.59 16.86
CA ARG A 88 0.50 13.62 15.41
C ARG A 88 -0.77 13.84 14.59
N TRP A 89 -1.86 13.16 14.95
CA TRP A 89 -3.09 13.11 14.12
C TRP A 89 -4.26 13.91 14.69
N ASN A 90 -4.09 14.51 15.89
CA ASN A 90 -5.12 15.26 16.62
C ASN A 90 -6.47 14.50 16.73
N THR A 91 -6.41 13.17 16.74
CA THR A 91 -7.54 12.24 16.70
C THR A 91 -7.27 11.10 17.69
N ASN A 92 -8.32 10.53 18.27
CA ASN A 92 -8.18 9.38 19.17
C ASN A 92 -7.97 8.08 18.36
N PRO A 93 -7.02 7.22 18.76
CA PRO A 93 -6.76 5.93 18.09
C PRO A 93 -7.91 4.93 18.26
#